data_AF-A0A853I1K1-F1
#
_entry.id   AF-A0A853I1K1-F1
#
_cell.length_a   1.000
_cell.length_b   1.000
_cell.length_c   1.000
_cell.angle_alpha   90.00
_cell.angle_beta   90.00
_cell.angle_gamma   90.00
#
_symmetry.space_group_name_H-M   'P 1'
#
loop_
_entity.id
_entity.type
_entity.pdbx_description
1 polymer ?
#
loop_
_entity_poly.entity_id
_entity_poly.type
_entity_poly.pdbx_seq_one_letter_code
_entity_poly.pdbx_strand_id
1 'polypeptide(L)'
;MKFIFQWLCTKLLPSWMRNKTPDAKHFYRRLFTDTYQNKKQRLAIYWLILGGFLTQINSLPAIVCLLLIATFATFAILDEG
;
A
#
# COMPACT_ATOMS: atom_id res chain seq x y z
N MET A 1 17.54 -10.53 20.36
CA MET A 1 16.20 -10.04 19.95
C MET A 1 15.73 -10.55 18.58
N LYS A 2 16.57 -10.60 17.53
CA LYS A 2 16.19 -11.12 16.19
C LYS A 2 15.55 -12.52 16.22
N PHE A 3 16.13 -13.47 16.97
CA PHE A 3 15.65 -14.86 17.01
C PHE A 3 14.27 -15.02 17.63
N ILE A 4 13.97 -14.32 18.74
CA ILE A 4 12.66 -14.38 19.40
C ILE A 4 11.58 -13.81 18.49
N PHE A 5 11.87 -12.68 17.82
CA PHE A 5 10.93 -12.05 16.89
C PHE A 5 10.65 -12.94 15.68
N GLN A 6 11.68 -13.57 15.11
CA GLN A 6 11.55 -14.47 13.98
C GLN A 6 10.79 -15.76 14.34
N TRP A 7 10.98 -16.27 15.56
CA TRP A 7 10.22 -17.39 16.11
C TRP A 7 8.74 -17.03 16.33
N LEU A 8 8.47 -15.82 16.84
CA LEU A 8 7.10 -15.32 17.01
C LEU A 8 6.40 -15.15 15.65
N CYS A 9 7.08 -14.55 14.68
CA CYS A 9 6.57 -14.37 13.32
C CYS A 9 6.27 -15.71 12.64
N THR A 10 7.08 -16.76 12.85
CA THR A 10 6.83 -18.06 12.23
C THR A 10 5.68 -18.85 12.85
N LYS A 11 5.31 -18.55 14.10
CA LYS A 11 4.15 -19.14 14.80
C LYS A 11 2.85 -18.37 14.53
N LEU A 12 2.93 -17.04 14.43
CA LEU A 12 1.77 -16.17 14.27
C LEU A 12 1.39 -15.93 12.81
N LEU A 13 2.36 -15.93 11.89
CA LEU A 13 2.07 -15.71 10.47
C LEU A 13 1.65 -17.03 9.80
N PRO A 14 0.58 -17.01 9.00
CA PRO A 14 0.18 -18.14 8.19
C PRO A 14 1.30 -18.65 7.28
N SER A 15 1.31 -19.95 7.02
CA SER A 15 2.34 -20.60 6.19
C SER A 15 2.46 -19.97 4.79
N TRP A 16 1.34 -19.51 4.22
CA TRP A 16 1.29 -18.86 2.91
C TRP A 16 1.98 -17.49 2.88
N MET A 17 2.09 -16.76 4.01
CA MET A 17 2.81 -15.47 4.07
C MET A 17 4.33 -15.61 3.94
N ARG A 18 4.86 -16.81 4.19
CA ARG A 18 6.29 -17.08 4.05
C ARG A 18 6.72 -17.15 2.59
N ASN A 19 5.78 -17.49 1.70
CA ASN A 19 6.04 -17.57 0.27
C ASN A 19 5.88 -16.19 -0.39
N LYS A 20 6.99 -15.62 -0.85
CA LYS A 20 7.03 -14.31 -1.54
C LYS A 20 7.15 -14.43 -3.06
N THR A 21 6.98 -15.63 -3.61
CA THR A 21 6.99 -15.79 -5.07
C THR A 21 5.84 -14.98 -5.68
N PRO A 22 6.07 -14.20 -6.75
CA PRO A 22 5.03 -13.37 -7.34
C PRO A 22 3.87 -14.20 -7.89
N ASP A 23 2.64 -13.82 -7.55
CA ASP A 23 1.42 -14.47 -8.07
C ASP A 23 0.25 -13.49 -8.05
N ALA A 24 -0.25 -13.14 -9.23
CA ALA A 24 -1.32 -12.16 -9.39
C ALA A 24 -2.66 -12.61 -8.79
N LYS A 25 -2.92 -13.93 -8.72
CA LYS A 25 -4.21 -14.46 -8.25
C LYS A 25 -4.29 -14.58 -6.73
N HIS A 26 -3.15 -14.51 -6.04
CA HIS A 26 -3.10 -14.65 -4.59
C HIS A 26 -2.96 -13.28 -3.93
N PHE A 27 -3.93 -12.91 -3.08
CA PHE A 27 -4.03 -11.59 -2.45
C PHE A 27 -2.74 -11.05 -1.79
N TYR A 28 -1.96 -11.90 -1.12
CA TYR A 28 -0.67 -11.49 -0.54
C TYR A 28 0.48 -11.48 -1.55
N ARG A 29 0.51 -12.44 -2.47
CA ARG A 29 1.62 -12.61 -3.40
C ARG A 29 1.53 -11.64 -4.58
N ARG A 30 0.34 -11.10 -4.88
CA ARG A 30 0.15 -10.03 -5.88
C ARG A 30 1.01 -8.82 -5.55
N LEU A 31 1.24 -8.57 -4.25
CA LEU A 31 2.04 -7.46 -3.75
C LEU A 31 3.50 -7.53 -4.25
N PHE A 32 4.01 -8.71 -4.60
CA PHE A 32 5.38 -8.90 -5.08
C PHE A 32 5.48 -8.97 -6.60
N THR A 33 4.38 -8.80 -7.33
CA THR A 33 4.41 -8.72 -8.79
C THR A 33 4.93 -7.37 -9.26
N ASP A 34 5.67 -7.36 -10.36
CA ASP A 34 6.20 -6.12 -10.94
C ASP A 34 5.08 -5.15 -11.33
N THR A 35 3.94 -5.67 -11.78
CA THR A 35 2.75 -4.87 -12.11
C THR A 35 2.24 -4.11 -10.88
N TYR A 36 2.11 -4.79 -9.73
CA TYR A 36 1.69 -4.15 -8.49
C TYR A 36 2.75 -3.15 -7.97
N GLN A 37 4.03 -3.50 -8.03
CA GLN A 37 5.12 -2.60 -7.61
C GLN A 37 5.18 -1.32 -8.46
N ASN A 38 5.01 -1.44 -9.78
CA ASN A 38 4.96 -0.30 -10.69
C ASN A 38 3.76 0.62 -10.37
N LYS A 39 2.58 0.05 -10.12
CA LYS A 39 1.41 0.84 -9.69
C LYS A 39 1.66 1.55 -8.37
N LYS A 40 2.23 0.84 -7.39
CA LYS A 40 2.59 1.40 -6.08
C LYS A 40 3.57 2.57 -6.22
N GLN A 41 4.56 2.47 -7.10
CA GLN A 41 5.52 3.55 -7.35
C GLN A 41 4.84 4.79 -7.95
N ARG A 42 3.93 4.61 -8.92
CA ARG A 42 3.13 5.73 -9.47
C ARG A 42 2.27 6.40 -8.41
N LEU A 43 1.64 5.60 -7.54
CA LEU A 43 0.84 6.11 -6.43
C LEU A 43 1.70 6.85 -5.40
N ALA A 44 2.93 6.41 -5.12
CA ALA A 44 3.83 7.13 -4.24
C ALA A 44 4.15 8.54 -4.76
N ILE A 45 4.38 8.67 -6.07
CA ILE A 45 4.57 9.98 -6.72
C ILE A 45 3.29 10.82 -6.64
N TYR A 46 2.13 10.23 -6.90
CA TYR A 46 0.84 10.89 -6.75
C TYR A 46 0.63 11.45 -5.33
N TRP A 47 0.93 10.66 -4.29
CA TRP A 47 0.80 11.09 -2.90
C TRP A 47 1.78 12.21 -2.53
N LEU A 48 2.99 12.22 -3.09
CA LEU A 48 3.93 13.34 -2.91
C LEU A 48 3.39 14.64 -3.52
N ILE A 49 2.87 14.56 -4.75
CA ILE A 49 2.29 15.73 -5.43
C ILE A 49 1.05 16.23 -4.67
N LEU A 50 0.17 15.32 -4.25
CA LEU A 50 -1.02 15.65 -3.46
C LEU A 50 -0.63 16.30 -2.13
N GLY A 51 0.35 15.75 -1.41
CA GLY A 51 0.85 16.31 -0.16
C GLY A 51 1.35 17.75 -0.35
N GLY A 52 2.13 18.00 -1.41
CA GLY A 52 2.56 19.34 -1.78
C GLY A 52 1.38 20.29 -2.06
N PHE A 53 0.39 19.85 -2.83
CA PHE A 53 -0.81 20.64 -3.12
C PHE A 53 -1.62 20.98 -1.85
N LEU A 54 -1.77 20.03 -0.93
CA LEU A 54 -2.53 20.24 0.31
C LEU A 54 -1.93 21.31 1.22
N THR A 55 -0.61 21.57 1.13
CA THR A 55 0.04 22.67 1.89
C THR A 55 -0.47 24.06 1.53
N GLN A 56 -1.11 24.20 0.36
CA GLN A 56 -1.65 25.47 -0.12
C GLN A 56 -3.10 25.71 0.34
N ILE A 57 -3.71 24.74 1.05
CA ILE A 57 -5.12 24.80 1.46
C ILE A 57 -5.20 25.18 2.93
N ASN A 58 -5.88 26.30 3.24
CA ASN A 58 -6.07 26.78 4.62
C ASN A 58 -7.37 26.27 5.28
N SER A 59 -7.94 25.17 4.77
CA SER A 59 -9.20 24.59 5.27
C SER A 59 -8.98 23.13 5.63
N LEU A 60 -8.94 22.84 6.93
CA LEU A 60 -8.81 21.48 7.45
C LEU A 60 -9.93 20.55 6.94
N PRO A 61 -11.23 20.96 6.93
CA PRO A 61 -12.28 20.10 6.37
C PRO A 61 -12.06 19.77 4.89
N ALA A 62 -11.58 20.73 4.09
CA ALA A 62 -11.29 20.49 2.67
C ALA A 62 -10.13 19.49 2.48
N ILE A 63 -9.07 19.63 3.28
CA ILE A 63 -7.94 18.69 3.28
C ILE A 63 -8.43 17.27 3.60
N VAL A 64 -9.24 17.10 4.64
CA VAL A 64 -9.77 15.79 5.05
C VAL A 64 -10.62 15.17 3.93
N CYS A 65 -11.52 15.95 3.31
CA CYS A 65 -12.31 15.46 2.18
C CYS A 65 -11.44 15.01 1.01
N LEU A 66 -10.42 15.79 0.63
CA LEU A 66 -9.52 15.43 -0.46
C LEU A 66 -8.71 14.17 -0.15
N LEU A 67 -8.23 14.02 1.08
CA LEU A 67 -7.49 12.82 1.53
C LEU A 67 -8.35 11.57 1.50
N LEU A 68 -9.63 11.67 1.88
CA LEU A 68 -10.57 10.54 1.78
C LEU A 68 -10.74 10.11 0.32
N ILE A 69 -11.01 11.05 -0.59
CA ILE A 69 -11.15 10.76 -2.02
C ILE A 69 -9.86 10.14 -2.59
N ALA A 70 -8.70 10.71 -2.26
CA ALA A 70 -7.41 10.20 -2.71
C ALA A 70 -7.13 8.78 -2.19
N THR A 71 -7.57 8.47 -0.97
CA THR A 71 -7.47 7.14 -0.37
C THR A 71 -8.36 6.14 -1.11
N PHE A 72 -9.61 6.49 -1.39
CA PHE A 72 -10.50 5.66 -2.21
C PHE A 72 -9.94 5.42 -3.61
N ALA A 73 -9.42 6.46 -4.27
CA ALA A 73 -8.78 6.33 -5.57
C ALA A 73 -7.55 5.41 -5.53
N THR A 74 -6.72 5.53 -4.48
CA THR A 74 -5.56 4.65 -4.26
C THR A 74 -5.99 3.19 -4.14
N PHE A 75 -7.05 2.92 -3.37
CA PHE A 75 -7.57 1.56 -3.25
C PHE A 75 -8.14 1.03 -4.56
N ALA A 76 -8.95 1.82 -5.28
CA ALA A 76 -9.49 1.42 -6.58
C ALA A 76 -8.38 1.07 -7.59
N ILE A 77 -7.35 1.93 -7.71
CA ILE A 77 -6.23 1.71 -8.64
C ILE A 77 -5.39 0.48 -8.27
N LEU A 78 -5.20 0.24 -6.96
CA LEU A 78 -4.46 -0.93 -6.48
C LEU A 78 -5.26 -2.20 -6.59
N ASP A 79 -6.59 -2.13 -6.49
CA ASP A 79 -7.48 -3.28 -6.57
C ASP A 79 -7.66 -3.78 -8.01
N GLU A 80 -7.76 -2.87 -8.99
CA GLU A 80 -7.68 -3.21 -10.41
C GLU A 80 -6.39 -4.02 -10.67
N GLY A 81 -6.52 -5.32 -10.91
CA GLY A 81 -5.38 -6.24 -11.04
C GLY A 81 -5.81 -7.58 -11.57
#